data_AF-A0A969I8A1-F1
#
_entry.id   AF-A0A969I8A1-F1
#
_cell.length_a   1.000
_cell.length_b   1.000
_cell.length_c   1.000
_cell.angle_alpha   90.00
_cell.angle_beta   90.00
_cell.angle_gamma   90.00
#
_symmetry.space_group_name_H-M   'P 1'
#
loop_
_entity.id
_entity.type
_entity.pdbx_description
1 polymer ?
#
loop_
_entity_poly.entity_id
_entity_poly.type
_entity_poly.pdbx_seq_one_letter_code
_entity_poly.pdbx_strand_id
1 'polypeptide(L)'
;MSRCSACPTATGDRTDPNESCPAGIRWLADACLWKNATYALVSGWPVRDLAATLLTIQFYRLLKQAVPPANALAQAQQWLRQVTYRELIGFCDELASDFRDRAPQCHHTLIVARDRAVDAAEVEGSTHSPYADPFYWAGLALWGKVD
;
A
#
# COMPACT_ATOMS: atom_id res chain seq x y z
N MET A 1 37.92 1.18 -23.00
CA MET A 1 38.29 1.40 -21.59
C MET A 1 38.24 2.89 -21.29
N SER A 2 37.14 3.39 -20.73
CA SER A 2 37.09 4.75 -20.17
C SER A 2 36.49 4.67 -18.77
N ARG A 3 37.23 5.26 -17.83
CA ARG A 3 37.09 5.14 -16.38
C ARG A 3 35.94 6.00 -15.88
N CYS A 4 35.21 5.50 -14.89
CA CYS A 4 34.37 6.30 -14.00
C CYS A 4 35.23 7.31 -13.24
N SER A 5 34.78 8.56 -13.13
CA SER A 5 35.31 9.50 -12.15
C SER A 5 34.24 10.50 -11.72
N ALA A 6 34.26 10.77 -10.41
CA ALA A 6 33.64 11.88 -9.68
C ALA A 6 32.18 11.75 -9.18
N CYS A 7 32.06 11.42 -7.89
CA CYS A 7 31.34 12.22 -6.89
C CYS A 7 32.38 13.13 -6.20
N PRO A 8 32.06 14.33 -5.67
CA PRO A 8 31.11 14.46 -4.55
C PRO A 8 30.31 15.79 -4.43
N THR A 9 29.26 15.77 -3.60
CA THR A 9 28.68 16.92 -2.87
C THR A 9 28.24 18.15 -3.69
N ALA A 10 27.01 18.11 -4.19
CA ALA A 10 26.23 19.32 -4.45
C ALA A 10 25.48 19.71 -3.18
N THR A 11 26.09 20.56 -2.36
CA THR A 11 25.37 21.41 -1.41
C THR A 11 24.57 22.40 -2.24
N GLY A 12 23.28 22.11 -2.42
CA GLY A 12 22.29 23.03 -2.94
C GLY A 12 21.19 23.16 -1.90
N ASP A 13 21.40 24.07 -0.96
CA ASP A 13 20.31 24.64 -0.17
C ASP A 13 19.40 25.40 -1.13
N ARG A 14 18.29 24.76 -1.49
CA ARG A 14 17.06 25.42 -1.92
C ARG A 14 15.91 24.44 -1.72
N THR A 15 15.45 24.35 -0.49
CA THR A 15 14.23 23.62 -0.15
C THR A 15 13.05 24.48 -0.60
N ASP A 16 12.67 24.35 -1.88
CA ASP A 16 11.33 24.72 -2.33
C ASP A 16 10.41 23.54 -1.90
N PRO A 17 9.52 23.68 -0.90
CA PRO A 17 8.76 22.57 -0.33
C PRO A 17 7.69 21.98 -1.26
N ASN A 18 7.62 22.44 -2.51
CA ASN A 18 6.62 22.04 -3.51
C ASN A 18 7.21 21.25 -4.71
N GLU A 19 8.51 20.94 -4.71
CA GLU A 19 9.13 20.09 -5.72
C GLU A 19 9.67 18.79 -5.11
N SER A 20 8.82 18.00 -4.46
CA SER A 20 9.08 16.56 -4.34
C SER A 20 8.92 15.94 -5.72
N CYS A 21 10.00 15.97 -6.50
CA CYS A 21 10.06 15.36 -7.83
C CYS A 21 9.79 13.84 -7.74
N PRO A 22 8.90 13.28 -8.57
CA PRO A 22 8.65 11.82 -8.70
C PRO A 22 9.89 11.00 -9.10
N ALA A 23 11.00 11.66 -9.46
CA ALA A 23 12.27 11.04 -9.81
C ALA A 23 12.77 10.09 -8.71
N GLY A 24 12.48 10.41 -7.43
CA GLY A 24 12.82 9.59 -6.27
C GLY A 24 12.18 8.18 -6.29
N ILE A 25 10.95 8.10 -6.73
CA ILE A 25 10.17 6.84 -6.77
C ILE A 25 10.56 6.01 -8.00
N ARG A 26 10.88 6.70 -9.10
CA ARG A 26 11.26 6.06 -10.35
C ARG A 26 12.58 5.30 -10.24
N TRP A 27 13.62 5.86 -9.60
CA TRP A 27 14.90 5.16 -9.46
C TRP A 27 14.79 3.90 -8.59
N LEU A 28 13.91 3.91 -7.59
CA LEU A 28 13.69 2.77 -6.70
C LEU A 28 12.91 1.66 -7.42
N ALA A 29 11.89 2.02 -8.20
CA ALA A 29 11.19 1.08 -9.07
C ALA A 29 12.14 0.45 -10.10
N ASP A 30 12.96 1.27 -10.78
CA ASP A 30 13.92 0.79 -11.77
C ASP A 30 14.95 -0.15 -11.13
N ALA A 31 15.45 0.16 -9.92
CA ALA A 31 16.35 -0.73 -9.18
C ALA A 31 15.72 -2.09 -8.84
N CYS A 32 14.42 -2.13 -8.48
CA CYS A 32 13.70 -3.38 -8.25
C CYS A 32 13.53 -4.20 -9.55
N LEU A 33 13.23 -3.55 -10.67
CA LEU A 33 13.10 -4.21 -11.98
C LEU A 33 14.44 -4.78 -12.47
N TRP A 34 15.54 -4.08 -12.22
CA TRP A 34 16.90 -4.56 -12.55
C TRP A 34 17.31 -5.82 -11.77
N LYS A 35 16.61 -6.14 -10.67
CA LYS A 35 16.80 -7.36 -9.87
C LYS A 35 15.88 -8.51 -10.29
N ASN A 36 15.32 -8.46 -11.50
CA ASN A 36 14.46 -9.50 -12.08
C ASN A 36 13.08 -9.61 -11.41
N ALA A 37 12.63 -8.56 -10.72
CA ALA A 37 11.23 -8.44 -10.29
C ALA A 37 10.35 -8.02 -11.47
N THR A 38 9.22 -8.69 -11.67
CA THR A 38 8.30 -8.39 -12.77
C THR A 38 7.51 -7.10 -12.54
N TYR A 39 7.21 -6.80 -11.27
CA TYR A 39 6.47 -5.61 -10.85
C TYR A 39 6.99 -5.07 -9.51
N ALA A 40 6.96 -3.76 -9.34
CA ALA A 40 7.26 -3.04 -8.11
C ALA A 40 6.04 -2.22 -7.66
N LEU A 41 5.59 -2.43 -6.43
CA LEU A 41 4.56 -1.61 -5.80
C LEU A 41 5.25 -0.44 -5.08
N VAL A 42 4.91 0.80 -5.46
CA VAL A 42 5.52 2.01 -4.88
C VAL A 42 4.46 2.99 -4.40
N SER A 43 4.72 3.68 -3.30
CA SER A 43 3.86 4.74 -2.79
C SER A 43 4.37 6.14 -3.20
N GLY A 44 3.47 6.97 -3.74
CA GLY A 44 3.70 8.35 -4.17
C GLY A 44 3.83 9.36 -3.03
N TRP A 45 3.21 9.06 -1.90
CA TRP A 45 3.27 9.81 -0.64
C TRP A 45 3.18 8.80 0.52
N PRO A 46 3.55 9.19 1.76
CA PRO A 46 3.35 8.34 2.93
C PRO A 46 1.84 8.09 3.14
N VAL A 47 1.36 6.94 2.67
CA VAL A 47 0.00 6.45 2.96
C VAL A 47 -0.04 5.96 4.40
N ARG A 48 -1.10 6.28 5.15
CA ARG A 48 -1.25 5.78 6.54
C ARG A 48 -1.08 4.27 6.58
N ASP A 49 -0.26 3.82 7.51
CA ASP A 49 0.24 2.44 7.59
C ASP A 49 -0.87 1.39 7.50
N LEU A 50 -2.02 1.63 8.15
CA LEU A 50 -3.13 0.68 8.13
C LEU A 50 -3.83 0.58 6.77
N ALA A 51 -4.10 1.70 6.09
CA ALA A 51 -4.75 1.69 4.79
C ALA A 51 -3.85 1.03 3.73
N ALA A 52 -2.56 1.36 3.74
CA ALA A 52 -1.57 0.73 2.87
C ALA A 52 -1.44 -0.77 3.12
N THR A 53 -1.43 -1.18 4.40
CA THR A 53 -1.38 -2.60 4.79
C THR A 53 -2.61 -3.35 4.30
N LEU A 54 -3.82 -2.82 4.53
CA LEU A 54 -5.07 -3.43 4.08
C LEU A 54 -5.13 -3.59 2.56
N LEU A 55 -4.78 -2.53 1.82
CA LEU A 55 -4.73 -2.56 0.35
C LEU A 55 -3.71 -3.60 -0.14
N THR A 56 -2.53 -3.66 0.48
CA THR A 56 -1.48 -4.61 0.11
C THR A 56 -1.93 -6.06 0.36
N ILE A 57 -2.56 -6.33 1.50
CA ILE A 57 -3.10 -7.67 1.79
C ILE A 57 -4.16 -8.07 0.75
N GLN A 58 -5.09 -7.15 0.43
CA GLN A 58 -6.14 -7.43 -0.56
C GLN A 58 -5.56 -7.63 -1.96
N PHE A 59 -4.57 -6.82 -2.35
CA PHE A 59 -3.83 -7.00 -3.59
C PHE A 59 -3.21 -8.41 -3.70
N TYR A 60 -2.51 -8.87 -2.66
CA TYR A 60 -1.95 -10.23 -2.66
C TYR A 60 -3.01 -11.33 -2.64
N ARG A 61 -4.17 -11.12 -1.98
CA ARG A 61 -5.31 -12.06 -2.06
C ARG A 61 -5.78 -12.22 -3.51
N LEU A 62 -5.89 -11.11 -4.26
CA LEU A 62 -6.29 -11.13 -5.68
C LEU A 62 -5.22 -11.76 -6.58
N LEU A 63 -3.93 -11.52 -6.32
CA LEU A 63 -2.85 -12.20 -7.03
C LEU A 63 -2.87 -13.72 -6.83
N LYS A 64 -3.15 -14.20 -5.61
CA LYS A 64 -3.32 -15.63 -5.33
C LYS A 64 -4.51 -16.25 -6.08
N GLN A 65 -5.50 -15.44 -6.47
CA GLN A 65 -6.64 -15.83 -7.30
C GLN A 65 -6.33 -15.73 -8.81
N ALA A 66 -5.05 -15.56 -9.18
CA ALA A 66 -4.59 -15.41 -10.56
C ALA A 66 -5.15 -14.19 -11.30
N VAL A 67 -5.59 -13.15 -10.57
CA VAL A 67 -5.96 -11.86 -11.18
C VAL A 67 -4.68 -11.18 -11.70
N PRO A 68 -4.68 -10.66 -12.94
CA PRO A 68 -3.52 -9.94 -13.48
C PRO A 68 -3.09 -8.77 -12.57
N PRO A 69 -1.80 -8.51 -12.36
CA PRO A 69 -1.33 -7.55 -11.37
C PRO A 69 -1.92 -6.13 -11.49
N ALA A 70 -2.05 -5.60 -12.70
CA ALA A 70 -2.68 -4.29 -12.91
C ALA A 70 -4.15 -4.28 -12.46
N ASN A 71 -4.89 -5.34 -12.79
CA ASN A 71 -6.29 -5.49 -12.41
C ASN A 71 -6.43 -5.74 -10.90
N ALA A 72 -5.52 -6.50 -10.30
CA ALA A 72 -5.49 -6.77 -8.88
C ALA A 72 -5.30 -5.48 -8.06
N LEU A 73 -4.40 -4.59 -8.50
CA LEU A 73 -4.22 -3.30 -7.83
C LEU A 73 -5.45 -2.40 -7.97
N ALA A 74 -5.99 -2.28 -9.18
CA ALA A 74 -7.20 -1.48 -9.42
C ALA A 74 -8.39 -1.96 -8.58
N GLN A 75 -8.60 -3.28 -8.51
CA GLN A 75 -9.64 -3.87 -7.68
C GLN A 75 -9.39 -3.66 -6.19
N ALA A 76 -8.14 -3.77 -5.71
CA ALA A 76 -7.81 -3.51 -4.32
C ALA A 76 -8.03 -2.03 -3.94
N GLN A 77 -7.69 -1.09 -4.83
CA GLN A 77 -7.97 0.34 -4.65
C GLN A 77 -9.46 0.62 -4.62
N GLN A 78 -10.22 0.04 -5.55
CA GLN A 78 -11.67 0.20 -5.58
C GLN A 78 -12.35 -0.39 -4.34
N TRP A 79 -11.89 -1.56 -3.89
CA TRP A 79 -12.35 -2.17 -2.65
C TRP A 79 -12.10 -1.25 -1.47
N LEU A 80 -10.87 -0.74 -1.30
CA LEU A 80 -10.54 0.13 -0.17
C LEU A 80 -11.34 1.43 -0.19
N ARG A 81 -11.65 1.97 -1.37
CA ARG A 81 -12.52 3.15 -1.50
C ARG A 81 -13.94 2.92 -1.00
N GLN A 82 -14.47 1.70 -1.15
CA GLN A 82 -15.88 1.39 -0.90
C GLN A 82 -16.11 0.66 0.43
N VAL A 83 -15.07 0.03 0.98
CA VAL A 83 -15.19 -0.80 2.18
C VAL A 83 -15.76 0.02 3.34
N THR A 84 -16.80 -0.54 3.96
CA THR A 84 -17.45 0.02 5.14
C THR A 84 -16.78 -0.49 6.41
N TYR A 85 -16.97 0.18 7.55
CA TYR A 85 -16.46 -0.34 8.83
C TYR A 85 -16.92 -1.77 9.11
N ARG A 86 -18.19 -2.10 8.83
CA ARG A 86 -18.73 -3.46 8.99
C ARG A 86 -17.92 -4.50 8.20
N GLU A 87 -17.62 -4.20 6.94
CA GLU A 87 -16.83 -5.08 6.08
C GLU A 87 -15.37 -5.13 6.52
N LEU A 88 -14.84 -4.02 7.02
CA LEU A 88 -13.46 -3.95 7.51
C LEU A 88 -13.25 -4.80 8.77
N ILE A 89 -14.21 -4.75 9.70
CA ILE A 89 -14.23 -5.58 10.91
C ILE A 89 -14.23 -7.06 10.51
N GLY A 90 -15.14 -7.47 9.63
CA GLY A 90 -15.19 -8.84 9.13
C GLY A 90 -13.90 -9.28 8.43
N PHE A 91 -13.33 -8.41 7.60
CA PHE A 91 -12.05 -8.66 6.93
C PHE A 91 -10.89 -8.86 7.93
N CYS A 92 -10.84 -8.05 8.99
CA CYS A 92 -9.84 -8.20 10.05
C CYS A 92 -10.05 -9.49 10.84
N ASP A 93 -11.28 -9.88 11.15
CA ASP A 93 -11.59 -11.14 11.86
C ASP A 93 -11.18 -12.36 11.04
N GLU A 94 -11.48 -12.37 9.73
CA GLU A 94 -11.03 -13.43 8.81
C GLU A 94 -9.50 -13.57 8.80
N LEU A 95 -8.79 -12.45 8.63
CA LEU A 95 -7.33 -12.45 8.62
C LEU A 95 -6.76 -12.86 9.99
N ALA A 96 -7.33 -12.37 11.08
CA ALA A 96 -6.88 -12.71 12.43
C ALA A 96 -7.03 -14.21 12.68
N SER A 97 -8.10 -14.83 12.19
CA SER A 97 -8.28 -16.29 12.23
C SER A 97 -7.20 -17.01 11.43
N ASP A 98 -6.90 -16.55 10.22
CA ASP A 98 -5.87 -17.14 9.36
C ASP A 98 -4.45 -17.07 9.95
N PHE A 99 -4.14 -15.98 10.67
CA PHE A 99 -2.79 -15.73 11.19
C PHE A 99 -2.57 -16.15 12.63
N ARG A 100 -3.63 -16.58 13.35
CA ARG A 100 -3.57 -16.96 14.78
C ARG A 100 -2.36 -17.84 15.12
N ASP A 101 -2.16 -18.91 14.34
CA ASP A 101 -1.10 -19.89 14.61
C ASP A 101 0.17 -19.68 13.75
N ARG A 102 0.05 -18.95 12.65
CA ARG A 102 1.13 -18.79 11.64
C ARG A 102 1.98 -17.54 11.86
N ALA A 103 1.40 -16.48 12.43
CA ALA A 103 2.06 -15.20 12.67
C ALA A 103 1.37 -14.45 13.83
N PRO A 104 1.65 -14.84 15.09
CA PRO A 104 0.97 -14.27 16.26
C PRO A 104 1.15 -12.75 16.41
N GLN A 105 2.28 -12.20 15.95
CA GLN A 105 2.51 -10.76 15.89
C GLN A 105 1.55 -10.03 14.92
N CYS A 106 1.23 -10.65 13.78
CA CYS A 106 0.27 -10.10 12.82
C CYS A 106 -1.16 -10.23 13.35
N HIS A 107 -1.47 -11.32 14.06
CA HIS A 107 -2.76 -11.51 14.71
C HIS A 107 -3.07 -10.35 15.68
N HIS A 108 -2.14 -9.98 16.56
CA HIS A 108 -2.36 -8.88 17.50
C HIS A 108 -2.63 -7.54 16.78
N THR A 109 -1.85 -7.21 15.75
CA THR A 109 -2.07 -5.98 14.96
C THR A 109 -3.45 -5.95 14.30
N LEU A 110 -3.93 -7.08 13.78
CA LEU A 110 -5.25 -7.19 13.16
C LEU A 110 -6.38 -7.02 14.19
N ILE A 111 -6.22 -7.56 15.39
CA ILE A 111 -7.16 -7.38 16.49
C ILE A 111 -7.25 -5.89 16.88
N VAL A 112 -6.11 -5.21 17.03
CA VAL A 112 -6.09 -3.77 17.33
C VAL A 112 -6.72 -2.94 16.21
N ALA A 113 -6.48 -3.30 14.94
CA ALA A 113 -7.09 -2.62 13.80
C ALA A 113 -8.61 -2.80 13.77
N ARG A 114 -9.08 -4.02 14.06
CA ARG A 114 -10.51 -4.34 14.20
C ARG A 114 -11.16 -3.52 15.32
N ASP A 115 -10.56 -3.51 16.51
CA ASP A 115 -11.13 -2.81 17.68
C ASP A 115 -11.27 -1.31 17.39
N ARG A 116 -10.26 -0.70 16.76
CA ARG A 116 -10.36 0.69 16.29
C ARG A 116 -11.48 0.91 15.28
N ALA A 117 -11.72 -0.05 14.39
CA ALA A 117 -12.82 0.03 13.43
C ALA A 117 -14.19 -0.14 14.10
N VAL A 118 -14.29 -0.94 15.17
CA VAL A 118 -15.50 -1.07 16.00
C VAL A 118 -15.78 0.27 16.70
N ASP A 119 -14.79 0.82 17.40
CA ASP A 119 -14.94 2.10 18.12
C ASP A 119 -15.36 3.23 17.15
N ALA A 120 -14.73 3.31 15.97
CA ALA A 120 -15.09 4.30 14.97
C ALA A 120 -16.49 4.06 14.37
N ALA A 121 -16.90 2.80 14.20
CA ALA A 121 -18.24 2.45 13.71
C ALA A 121 -19.35 2.85 14.68
N GLU A 122 -19.09 2.87 15.99
CA GLU A 122 -20.05 3.35 16.99
C GLU A 122 -20.31 4.86 16.87
N VAL A 123 -19.29 5.63 16.45
CA VAL A 123 -19.36 7.09 16.32
C VAL A 123 -19.87 7.52 14.93
N GLU A 124 -19.32 6.93 13.87
CA GLU A 124 -19.56 7.34 12.47
C GLU A 124 -20.63 6.49 11.76
N GLY A 125 -21.01 5.36 12.36
CA GLY A 125 -21.94 4.39 11.81
C GLY A 125 -21.25 3.27 11.03
N SER A 126 -21.72 2.02 11.21
CA SER A 126 -21.06 0.82 10.66
C SER A 126 -21.03 0.75 9.13
N THR A 127 -21.87 1.51 8.44
CA THR A 127 -21.91 1.59 6.97
C THR A 127 -21.06 2.72 6.40
N HIS A 128 -20.40 3.51 7.25
CA HIS A 128 -19.49 4.56 6.80
C HIS A 128 -18.22 3.94 6.19
N SER A 129 -17.71 4.57 5.12
CA SER A 129 -16.51 4.13 4.39
C SER A 129 -15.31 4.99 4.79
N PRO A 130 -14.46 4.56 5.73
CA PRO A 130 -13.37 5.38 6.29
C PRO A 130 -12.30 5.79 5.29
N TYR A 131 -12.17 5.03 4.20
CA TYR A 131 -11.10 5.19 3.21
C TYR A 131 -11.61 5.63 1.84
N ALA A 132 -12.80 6.25 1.78
CA ALA A 132 -13.36 6.78 0.55
C ALA A 132 -12.48 7.85 -0.10
N ASP A 133 -11.74 8.62 0.70
CA ASP A 133 -10.83 9.66 0.23
C ASP A 133 -9.64 9.07 -0.56
N PRO A 134 -9.32 9.57 -1.77
CA PRO A 134 -8.18 9.15 -2.57
C PRO A 134 -6.83 9.18 -1.84
N PHE A 135 -6.68 10.02 -0.81
CA PHE A 135 -5.49 10.09 0.03
C PHE A 135 -5.03 8.72 0.54
N TYR A 136 -5.96 7.79 0.76
CA TYR A 136 -5.67 6.47 1.34
C TYR A 136 -5.22 5.40 0.33
N TRP A 137 -5.47 5.56 -0.97
CA TRP A 137 -5.26 4.50 -1.95
C TRP A 137 -4.64 4.95 -3.28
N ALA A 138 -4.84 6.20 -3.68
CA ALA A 138 -4.38 6.71 -4.97
C ALA A 138 -2.85 6.86 -5.03
N GLY A 139 -2.18 6.88 -3.88
CA GLY A 139 -0.72 6.97 -3.80
C GLY A 139 -0.01 5.68 -4.20
N LEU A 140 -0.69 4.53 -4.19
CA LEU A 140 -0.07 3.24 -4.49
C LEU A 140 -0.12 2.97 -5.99
N ALA A 141 1.05 2.80 -6.60
CA ALA A 141 1.20 2.56 -8.03
C ALA A 141 2.01 1.30 -8.29
N LEU A 142 1.61 0.54 -9.31
CA LEU A 142 2.34 -0.61 -9.81
C LEU A 142 3.20 -0.19 -10.99
N TRP A 143 4.51 -0.44 -10.91
CA TRP A 143 5.46 -0.21 -11.99
C TRP A 143 5.99 -1.56 -12.47
N GLY A 144 5.89 -1.85 -13.76
CA GLY A 144 6.38 -3.13 -14.29
C GLY A 144 6.10 -3.26 -15.77
N LYS A 145 6.56 -4.38 -16.34
CA LYS A 145 6.35 -4.67 -17.74
C LYS A 145 4.92 -5.22 -17.92
N VAL A 146 4.14 -4.56 -18.78
CA VAL A 146 2.87 -5.12 -19.26
C VAL A 146 3.25 -6.09 -20.36
N ASP A 147 2.99 -7.38 -20.14
CA ASP A 147 3.11 -8.42 -21.18
C ASP A 147 1.94 -8.37 -22.16
#